data_AF-A0A5E3ZVB7-F1
#
_entry.id   AF-A0A5E3ZVB7-F1
#
_cell.length_a   1.000
_cell.length_b   1.000
_cell.length_c   1.000
_cell.angle_alpha   90.00
_cell.angle_beta   90.00
_cell.angle_gamma   90.00
#
_symmetry.space_group_name_H-M   'P 1'
#
loop_
_entity.id
_entity.type
_entity.pdbx_description
1 polymer ?
#
loop_
_entity_poly.entity_id
_entity_poly.type
_entity_poly.pdbx_seq_one_letter_code
_entity_poly.pdbx_strand_id
1 'polypeptide(L)' 'MPQGQLAQPAPTDGLTTHQRRQLPTTVVFTGDGKGKSTAAFGMALRAWTAGIPLAVFQFVKSPPSGK' A
#
# COMPACT_ATOMS: atom_id res chain seq x y z
N MET A 1 -16.55 4.89 -27.66
CA MET A 1 -15.90 4.77 -26.34
C MET A 1 -14.63 5.60 -26.39
N PRO A 2 -14.35 6.51 -25.44
CA PRO A 2 -13.06 7.21 -25.42
C PRO A 2 -11.94 6.21 -25.06
N GLN A 3 -10.96 6.04 -25.95
CA GLN A 3 -9.72 5.32 -25.63
C GLN A 3 -8.88 6.18 -24.68
N GLY A 4 -8.70 5.74 -23.43
CA GLY A 4 -7.76 6.36 -22.51
C GLY A 4 -6.32 6.19 -23.03
N GLN A 5 -5.72 7.27 -23.51
CA GLN A 5 -4.30 7.27 -23.84
C GLN A 5 -3.48 7.13 -22.55
N LEU A 6 -2.65 6.09 -22.49
CA LEU A 6 -1.67 5.93 -21.43
C LEU A 6 -0.61 7.03 -21.59
N ALA A 7 -0.26 7.72 -20.51
CA ALA A 7 0.93 8.56 -20.49
C ALA A 7 2.14 7.64 -20.71
N GLN A 8 2.80 7.78 -21.85
CA GLN A 8 3.92 6.94 -22.28
C GLN A 8 5.24 7.44 -21.70
N PRO A 9 6.25 6.56 -21.51
CA PRO A 9 6.28 5.16 -21.94
C PRO A 9 5.72 4.19 -20.90
N ALA A 10 4.94 3.21 -21.39
CA ALA A 10 4.57 2.06 -20.58
C ALA A 10 5.84 1.24 -20.23
N PRO A 11 5.91 0.64 -19.03
CA PRO A 11 7.01 -0.26 -18.68
C PRO A 11 7.17 -1.39 -19.72
N THR A 12 8.41 -1.82 -19.97
CA THR A 12 8.77 -2.83 -20.99
C THR A 12 8.47 -4.27 -20.57
N ASP A 13 7.64 -4.46 -19.54
CA ASP A 13 7.30 -5.76 -18.95
C ASP A 13 6.24 -6.55 -19.75
N GLY A 14 5.70 -5.97 -20.82
CA GLY A 14 4.69 -6.60 -21.69
C GLY A 14 3.30 -6.73 -21.08
N LEU A 15 3.04 -6.17 -19.89
CA LEU A 15 1.77 -6.31 -19.21
C LEU A 15 0.72 -5.31 -19.71
N THR A 16 -0.49 -5.81 -19.94
CA THR A 16 -1.66 -4.94 -20.16
C THR A 16 -1.97 -4.12 -18.89
N THR A 17 -2.65 -2.98 -19.06
CA THR A 17 -3.08 -2.14 -17.94
C THR A 17 -3.92 -2.89 -16.90
N HIS A 18 -4.77 -3.82 -17.35
CA HIS A 18 -5.58 -4.64 -16.45
C HIS A 18 -4.72 -5.61 -15.63
N GLN A 19 -3.82 -6.35 -16.30
CA GLN A 19 -2.91 -7.29 -15.63
C GLN A 19 -2.03 -6.58 -14.59
N ARG A 20 -1.51 -5.39 -14.92
CA ARG A 20 -0.68 -4.62 -13.98
C ARG A 20 -1.43 -4.20 -12.71
N ARG A 21 -2.70 -3.81 -12.81
CA ARG A 21 -3.52 -3.42 -11.64
C ARG A 21 -3.81 -4.58 -10.68
N GLN A 22 -3.69 -5.81 -11.15
CA GLN A 22 -3.89 -7.00 -10.32
C GLN A 22 -2.60 -7.49 -9.64
N LEU A 23 -1.45 -6.89 -9.95
CA LEU A 23 -0.20 -7.24 -9.29
C LEU A 23 -0.16 -6.75 -7.84
N PRO A 24 0.49 -7.51 -6.93
CA PRO A 24 0.81 -7.02 -5.60
C PRO A 24 1.59 -5.70 -5.68
N THR A 25 1.22 -4.74 -4.83
CA THR A 25 1.87 -3.43 -4.80
C THR A 25 2.52 -3.20 -3.44
N THR A 26 3.76 -2.72 -3.44
CA THR A 26 4.43 -2.20 -2.25
C THR A 26 4.10 -0.72 -2.09
N VAL A 27 3.51 -0.35 -0.95
CA VAL A 27 3.10 1.04 -0.66
C VAL A 27 3.97 1.61 0.44
N VAL A 28 4.51 2.82 0.24
CA VAL A 28 5.37 3.51 1.20
C VAL A 28 4.67 4.76 1.73
N PHE A 29 4.33 4.77 3.03
CA PHE A 29 3.86 5.97 3.73
C PHE A 29 5.06 6.68 4.39
N THR A 30 5.47 7.83 3.84
CA THR A 30 6.64 8.60 4.28
C THR A 30 6.31 10.08 4.51
N GLY A 31 7.28 10.87 4.94
CA GLY A 31 7.16 12.30 5.27
C GLY A 31 7.09 12.57 6.78
N ASP A 32 7.31 13.83 7.17
CA ASP A 32 7.43 14.23 8.58
C ASP A 32 6.08 14.31 9.32
N GLY A 33 4.98 14.32 8.57
CA GLY A 33 3.63 14.36 9.11
C GLY A 33 3.27 13.15 10.00
N LYS A 34 2.34 13.38 10.93
CA LYS A 34 1.69 12.30 11.69
C LYS A 34 0.74 11.51 10.78
N GLY A 35 0.57 10.22 11.07
CA GLY A 35 -0.44 9.38 10.39
C GLY A 35 0.09 8.27 9.49
N LYS A 36 1.41 8.13 9.31
CA LYS A 36 2.02 7.04 8.51
C LYS A 36 1.56 5.65 8.98
N SER A 37 1.72 5.37 10.28
CA SER A 37 1.29 4.11 10.87
C SER A 37 -0.24 3.96 10.81
N THR A 38 -0.99 5.05 11.03
CA THR A 38 -2.46 5.04 10.94
C THR A 38 -2.94 4.65 9.56
N ALA A 39 -2.32 5.17 8.49
CA ALA A 39 -2.65 4.81 7.11
C ALA A 39 -2.32 3.32 6.83
N ALA A 40 -1.16 2.84 7.29
CA ALA A 40 -0.78 1.43 7.17
C ALA A 40 -1.75 0.50 7.90
N PHE A 41 -2.13 0.83 9.14
CA PHE A 41 -3.12 0.05 9.90
C PHE A 41 -4.52 0.12 9.30
N GLY A 42 -4.92 1.27 8.72
CA GLY A 42 -6.19 1.38 8.01
C GLY A 42 -6.26 0.46 6.78
N MET A 43 -5.15 0.35 6.03
CA MET A 43 -5.03 -0.61 4.92
C MET A 43 -5.05 -2.06 5.40
N ALA A 44 -4.36 -2.36 6.50
CA ALA A 44 -4.39 -3.67 7.12
C ALA A 44 -5.82 -4.04 7.53
N LEU A 45 -6.55 -3.15 8.23
CA LEU A 45 -7.93 -3.41 8.63
C LEU A 45 -8.85 -3.64 7.42
N ARG A 46 -8.69 -2.85 6.35
CA ARG A 46 -9.42 -3.06 5.09
C ARG A 46 -9.16 -4.46 4.51
N ALA A 47 -7.90 -4.85 4.40
CA ALA A 47 -7.53 -6.17 3.90
C ALA A 47 -8.07 -7.30 4.79
N TRP A 48 -8.06 -7.10 6.11
CA TRP A 48 -8.59 -8.08 7.07
C TRP A 48 -10.09 -8.31 6.86
N THR A 49 -10.86 -7.23 6.70
CA THR A 49 -12.31 -7.34 6.44
C THR A 49 -12.64 -8.02 5.11
N ALA A 50 -11.69 -8.05 4.18
CA ALA A 50 -11.78 -8.79 2.92
C ALA A 50 -11.30 -10.26 3.02
N GLY A 51 -10.96 -10.75 4.22
CA GLY A 51 -10.50 -12.12 4.45
C GLY A 51 -9.04 -12.36 4.04
N ILE A 52 -8.26 -11.30 3.79
CA ILE A 52 -6.85 -11.44 3.42
C ILE A 52 -6.02 -11.70 4.70
N PRO A 53 -5.17 -12.74 4.74
CA PRO A 53 -4.29 -12.98 5.89
C PRO A 53 -3.24 -11.87 6.02
N LEU A 54 -2.94 -11.46 7.26
CA LEU A 54 -2.07 -10.32 7.56
C LEU A 54 -1.00 -10.66 8.58
N ALA A 55 0.13 -9.98 8.44
CA ALA A 55 1.20 -9.94 9.43
C ALA A 55 1.64 -8.48 9.62
N VAL A 56 1.94 -8.10 10.87
CA VAL A 56 2.41 -6.76 11.23
C VAL A 56 3.72 -6.89 11.98
N PHE A 57 4.74 -6.17 11.53
CA PHE A 57 6.04 -6.05 12.19
C PHE A 57 6.27 -4.60 12.58
N GLN A 58 6.33 -4.32 13.89
CA GLN A 58 6.71 -2.99 14.41
C GLN A 58 8.18 -3.03 14.84
N PHE A 59 9.03 -2.30 14.12
CA PHE A 59 10.47 -2.24 14.40
C PHE A 59 10.83 -1.36 15.59
N VAL A 60 9.91 -0.50 16.03
CA VAL A 60 10.08 0.38 17.19
C VAL A 60 9.08 0.02 18.26
N LYS A 61 9.52 0.07 19.51
CA LYS A 61 8.65 -0.08 20.68
C LYS A 61 8.45 1.30 21.28
N SER A 62 7.20 1.65 21.59
CA SER A 62 6.95 2.83 22.42
C SER A 62 7.70 2.67 23.74
N PRO A 63 8.41 3.69 24.23
CA PRO A 63 9.02 3.62 25.56
C PRO A 63 7.92 3.30 26.59
N PRO A 64 8.23 2.53 27.65
CA PRO A 64 7.25 2.26 28.71
C PRO A 64 6.76 3.59 29.26
N SER A 65 5.48 3.89 29.03
CA SER A 65 4.81 5.03 29.65
C SER A 65 4.61 4.69 31.12
N GLY A 66 5.59 5.05 31.94
CA GLY A 66 5.61 4.71 33.35
C GLY A 66 6.65 5.53 34.12
N LYS A 67 6.44 6.86 34.17
CA LYS A 67 6.52 7.77 35.33
C LYS A 67 6.22 9.18 34.84
#